data_AF-A0AAX4KG19-F1
#
_entry.id   AF-A0AAX4KG19-F1
#
_cell.length_a   1.000
_cell.length_b   1.000
_cell.length_c   1.000
_cell.angle_alpha   90.00
_cell.angle_beta   90.00
_cell.angle_gamma   90.00
#
_symmetry.space_group_name_H-M   'P 1'
#
loop_
_entity.id
_entity.type
_entity.pdbx_description
1 polymer ?
#
loop_
_entity_poly.entity_id
_entity_poly.type
_entity_poly.pdbx_seq_one_letter_code
_entity_poly.pdbx_strand_id
1 'polypeptide(L)'
;MAQQIHSSSSSRSIPDDPLKPGTFQSLLPLIDDILGILHSQATGEERLTTAQASEGVAIKAKQLASAIEMMKLASINLPGGHLSIEELKVISERLDEESEKRLQILNAFKDRQMPLIDSLATAHNIGEEEVGSTMPSPTGQS
;
A
#
# COMPACT_ATOMS: atom_id res chain seq x y z
N MET A 1 -48.59 -32.50 20.35
CA MET A 1 -47.57 -32.48 19.27
C MET A 1 -46.78 -31.19 19.43
N ALA A 2 -45.63 -31.25 20.09
CA ALA A 2 -44.76 -30.11 20.33
C ALA A 2 -43.69 -30.07 19.23
N GLN A 3 -43.60 -28.96 18.49
CA GLN A 3 -42.57 -28.74 17.50
C GLN A 3 -41.33 -28.16 18.18
N GLN A 4 -40.23 -28.88 18.05
CA GLN A 4 -38.92 -28.56 18.60
C GLN A 4 -38.25 -27.56 17.66
N ILE A 5 -37.92 -26.37 18.16
CA ILE A 5 -37.15 -25.37 17.43
C ILE A 5 -35.68 -25.79 17.51
N HIS A 6 -35.13 -26.30 16.41
CA HIS A 6 -33.71 -26.61 16.32
C HIS A 6 -32.93 -25.30 16.17
N SER A 7 -32.28 -24.86 17.24
CA SER A 7 -31.27 -23.81 17.21
C SER A 7 -30.12 -24.27 16.31
N SER A 8 -30.04 -23.71 15.10
CA SER A 8 -28.87 -23.84 14.25
C SER A 8 -27.70 -23.13 14.92
N SER A 9 -26.81 -23.91 15.54
CA SER A 9 -25.50 -23.44 15.95
C SER A 9 -24.74 -23.02 14.70
N SER A 10 -24.60 -21.71 14.50
CA SER A 10 -23.66 -21.15 13.54
C SER A 10 -22.25 -21.52 13.99
N SER A 11 -21.75 -22.65 13.51
CA SER A 11 -20.34 -22.98 13.49
C SER A 11 -19.65 -21.89 12.69
N ARG A 12 -19.14 -20.87 13.41
CA ARG A 12 -18.34 -19.79 12.86
C ARG A 12 -17.00 -20.38 12.44
N SER A 13 -16.97 -20.97 11.25
CA SER A 13 -15.73 -21.37 10.60
C SER A 13 -14.86 -20.12 10.50
N ILE A 14 -13.71 -20.14 11.16
CA ILE A 14 -12.61 -19.23 10.88
C ILE A 14 -12.39 -19.33 9.37
N PRO A 15 -12.54 -18.23 8.59
CA PRO A 15 -12.29 -18.34 7.17
C PRO A 15 -10.78 -18.58 7.01
N ASP A 16 -10.41 -19.80 6.63
CA ASP A 16 -9.10 -20.16 6.04
C ASP A 16 -8.93 -19.55 4.64
N ASP A 17 -9.64 -18.47 4.34
CA ASP A 17 -9.50 -17.73 3.09
C ASP A 17 -8.28 -16.83 3.27
N PRO A 18 -7.22 -16.97 2.45
CA PRO A 18 -6.03 -16.15 2.56
C PRO A 18 -6.43 -14.68 2.51
N LEU A 19 -6.26 -13.99 3.63
CA LEU A 19 -6.56 -12.57 3.78
C LEU A 19 -5.93 -11.80 2.63
N LYS A 20 -6.70 -10.91 2.01
CA LYS A 20 -6.19 -10.05 0.95
C LYS A 20 -4.96 -9.29 1.47
N PRO A 21 -3.89 -9.15 0.67
CA PRO A 21 -2.72 -8.37 1.07
C PRO A 21 -3.13 -6.98 1.58
N GLY A 22 -2.69 -6.64 2.79
CA GLY A 22 -3.06 -5.38 3.46
C GLY A 22 -4.34 -5.41 4.28
N THR A 23 -4.97 -6.58 4.49
CA THR A 23 -6.08 -6.75 5.44
C THR A 23 -5.60 -7.46 6.70
N PHE A 24 -6.04 -6.97 7.86
CA PHE A 24 -5.73 -7.58 9.15
C PHE A 24 -6.82 -8.56 9.56
N GLN A 25 -6.41 -9.65 10.22
CA GLN A 25 -7.33 -10.55 10.89
C GLN A 25 -8.05 -9.81 12.02
N SER A 26 -9.37 -10.02 12.15
CA SER A 26 -10.12 -9.46 13.28
C SER A 26 -9.70 -10.15 14.58
N LEU A 27 -9.37 -9.35 15.61
CA LEU A 27 -9.06 -9.83 16.96
C LEU A 27 -10.31 -10.06 17.82
N LEU A 28 -11.47 -9.54 17.40
CA LEU A 28 -12.72 -9.61 18.18
C LEU A 28 -13.11 -11.06 18.55
N PRO A 29 -13.02 -12.06 17.65
CA PRO A 29 -13.36 -13.44 18.02
C PRO A 29 -12.47 -14.00 19.15
N LEU A 30 -11.19 -13.64 19.19
CA LEU A 30 -10.28 -14.09 20.26
C LEU A 30 -10.61 -13.42 21.61
N ILE A 31 -11.06 -12.16 21.57
CA ILE A 31 -11.50 -11.44 22.76
C ILE A 31 -12.82 -12.02 23.27
N ASP A 32 -13.77 -12.28 22.37
CA ASP A 32 -15.05 -12.91 22.69
C ASP A 32 -14.85 -14.30 23.32
N ASP A 33 -13.90 -15.10 22.81
CA ASP A 33 -13.54 -16.39 23.40
C ASP A 33 -13.00 -16.25 24.83
N ILE A 34 -12.11 -15.27 25.08
CA ILE A 34 -11.57 -15.01 26.43
C ILE A 34 -12.70 -14.59 27.38
N LEU A 35 -13.56 -13.66 26.94
CA LEU A 35 -14.70 -13.20 27.71
C LEU A 35 -15.71 -14.32 27.96
N GLY A 36 -15.91 -15.22 27.01
CA GLY A 36 -16.74 -16.42 27.15
C GLY A 36 -16.23 -17.34 28.25
N ILE A 37 -14.92 -17.63 28.29
CA ILE A 37 -14.33 -18.48 29.33
C ILE A 37 -14.47 -17.83 30.71
N LEU A 38 -14.20 -16.52 30.81
CA LEU A 38 -14.35 -15.76 32.06
C LEU A 38 -15.81 -15.72 32.52
N HIS A 39 -16.74 -15.55 31.59
CA HIS A 39 -18.17 -15.54 31.87
C HIS A 39 -18.64 -16.91 32.39
N SER A 40 -18.30 -18.01 31.71
CA SER A 40 -18.65 -19.37 32.16
C SER A 40 -18.11 -19.69 33.55
N GLN A 41 -16.95 -19.13 33.91
CA GLN A 41 -16.42 -19.24 35.27
C GLN A 41 -17.20 -18.42 36.30
N ALA A 42 -17.60 -17.21 35.94
CA ALA A 42 -18.30 -16.29 36.84
C ALA A 42 -19.75 -16.70 37.08
N THR A 43 -20.44 -17.24 36.07
CA THR A 43 -21.84 -17.67 36.16
C THR A 43 -22.00 -19.11 36.61
N GLY A 44 -20.93 -19.92 36.54
CA GLY A 44 -20.93 -21.31 37.02
C GLY A 44 -21.77 -22.28 36.19
N GLU A 45 -22.22 -21.87 34.99
CA GLU A 45 -23.02 -22.70 34.07
C GLU A 45 -22.25 -23.92 33.56
N GLU A 46 -20.92 -23.79 33.47
CA GLU A 46 -20.01 -24.87 33.10
C GLU A 46 -19.02 -25.04 34.27
N ARG A 47 -19.01 -26.21 34.93
CA ARG A 47 -18.09 -26.50 36.05
C ARG A 47 -16.65 -26.69 35.54
N LEU A 48 -16.08 -25.64 34.96
CA LEU A 48 -14.66 -25.53 34.71
C LEU A 48 -13.97 -25.23 36.04
N THR A 49 -13.01 -26.07 36.41
CA THR A 49 -12.17 -25.77 37.57
C THR A 49 -11.39 -24.48 37.33
N THR A 50 -11.04 -23.76 38.38
CA THR A 50 -10.30 -22.49 38.27
C THR A 50 -8.99 -22.65 37.51
N ALA A 51 -8.34 -23.80 37.65
CA ALA A 51 -7.15 -24.15 36.88
C ALA A 51 -7.43 -24.24 35.37
N GLN A 52 -8.49 -24.97 34.98
CA GLN A 52 -8.85 -25.15 33.55
C GLN A 52 -9.26 -23.85 32.87
N ALA A 53 -10.01 -22.99 33.57
CA ALA A 53 -10.37 -21.68 33.05
C ALA A 53 -9.14 -20.77 32.89
N SER A 54 -8.24 -20.78 33.87
CA SER A 54 -6.99 -20.01 33.80
C SER A 54 -6.10 -20.47 32.63
N GLU A 55 -6.06 -21.78 32.36
CA GLU A 55 -5.32 -22.36 31.24
C GLU A 55 -5.97 -22.00 29.89
N GLY A 56 -7.30 -22.11 29.78
CA GLY A 56 -8.05 -21.71 28.58
C GLY A 56 -7.85 -20.24 28.23
N VAL A 57 -7.92 -19.35 29.22
CA VAL A 57 -7.63 -17.91 29.05
C VAL A 57 -6.17 -17.69 28.65
N ALA A 58 -5.21 -18.35 29.30
CA ALA A 58 -3.79 -18.19 28.98
C ALA A 58 -3.45 -18.61 27.54
N ILE A 59 -4.03 -19.70 27.06
CA ILE A 59 -3.86 -20.17 25.67
C ILE A 59 -4.41 -19.13 24.69
N LYS A 60 -5.63 -18.64 24.93
CA LYS A 60 -6.28 -17.64 24.06
C LYS A 60 -5.57 -16.28 24.11
N ALA A 61 -5.08 -15.87 25.27
CA ALA A 61 -4.28 -14.66 25.44
C ALA A 61 -2.94 -14.75 24.69
N LYS A 62 -2.30 -15.92 24.69
CA LYS A 62 -1.08 -16.16 23.90
C LYS A 62 -1.36 -16.10 22.39
N GLN A 63 -2.48 -16.66 21.94
CA GLN A 63 -2.92 -16.55 20.54
C GLN A 63 -3.19 -15.10 20.14
N LEU A 64 -3.85 -14.33 21.01
CA LEU A 64 -4.08 -12.90 20.81
C LEU A 64 -2.77 -12.11 20.72
N ALA A 65 -1.82 -12.36 21.62
CA ALA A 65 -0.51 -11.72 21.60
C ALA A 65 0.24 -12.02 20.28
N SER A 66 0.23 -13.28 19.84
CA SER A 66 0.84 -13.67 18.57
C SER A 66 0.16 -13.02 17.37
N ALA A 67 -1.18 -12.93 17.37
CA ALA A 67 -1.92 -12.24 16.32
C ALA A 67 -1.55 -10.76 16.24
N ILE A 68 -1.47 -10.07 17.39
CA ILE A 68 -1.05 -8.66 17.46
C ILE A 68 0.38 -8.48 16.92
N GLU A 69 1.30 -9.38 17.27
CA GLU A 69 2.68 -9.30 16.81
C GLU A 69 2.78 -9.53 15.29
N MET A 70 2.05 -10.50 14.75
CA MET A 70 1.96 -10.71 13.30
C MET A 70 1.37 -9.50 12.58
N MET A 71 0.32 -8.89 13.14
CA MET A 71 -0.27 -7.67 12.60
C MET A 71 0.73 -6.52 12.63
N LYS A 72 1.47 -6.33 13.72
CA LYS A 72 2.54 -5.30 13.79
C LYS A 72 3.60 -5.51 12.72
N LEU A 73 4.06 -6.74 12.54
CA LEU A 73 5.06 -7.07 11.52
C LEU A 73 4.52 -6.80 10.10
N ALA A 74 3.27 -7.20 9.84
CA ALA A 74 2.58 -6.91 8.59
C ALA A 74 2.42 -5.40 8.34
N SER A 75 2.11 -4.62 9.38
CA SER A 75 2.04 -3.15 9.30
C SER A 75 3.37 -2.52 8.86
N ILE A 76 4.50 -3.01 9.37
CA ILE A 76 5.83 -2.49 8.99
C ILE A 76 6.19 -2.91 7.56
N ASN A 77 5.79 -4.11 7.15
CA ASN A 77 6.06 -4.65 5.81
C ASN A 77 5.13 -4.08 4.71
N LEU A 78 4.08 -3.34 5.09
CA LEU A 78 3.27 -2.61 4.14
C LEU A 78 4.07 -1.45 3.52
N PRO A 79 3.90 -1.15 2.22
CA PRO A 79 4.55 0.01 1.60
C PRO A 79 4.20 1.29 2.36
N GLY A 80 5.23 2.01 2.82
CA GLY A 80 5.05 3.21 3.63
C GLY A 80 4.58 2.97 5.07
N GLY A 81 4.44 1.72 5.53
CA GLY A 81 4.01 1.41 6.89
C GLY A 81 5.04 1.68 7.98
N HIS A 82 6.31 1.88 7.60
CA HIS A 82 7.38 2.37 8.48
C HIS A 82 7.44 3.90 8.58
N LEU A 83 6.69 4.61 7.74
CA LEU A 83 6.67 6.07 7.73
C LEU A 83 5.71 6.58 8.79
N SER A 84 6.19 7.54 9.58
CA SER A 84 5.31 8.32 10.44
C SER A 84 4.39 9.23 9.62
N ILE A 85 3.29 9.66 10.24
CA ILE A 85 2.32 10.57 9.62
C ILE A 85 3.00 11.87 9.16
N GLU A 86 3.99 12.35 9.92
CA GLU A 86 4.75 13.55 9.57
C GLU A 86 5.63 13.33 8.33
N GLU A 87 6.31 12.18 8.24
CA GLU A 87 7.11 11.84 7.06
C GLU A 87 6.25 11.68 5.80
N LEU A 88 5.06 11.09 5.93
CA LEU A 88 4.08 11.02 4.85
C LEU A 88 3.65 12.41 4.38
N LYS A 89 3.44 13.34 5.31
CA LYS A 89 3.08 14.73 5.00
C LYS A 89 4.19 15.44 4.22
N VAL A 90 5.43 15.32 4.67
CA VAL A 90 6.59 15.90 3.97
C VAL A 90 6.75 15.33 2.56
N ILE A 91 6.56 14.02 2.38
CA ILE A 91 6.61 13.39 1.06
C ILE A 91 5.48 13.88 0.16
N SER A 92 4.27 14.03 0.70
CA SER A 92 3.12 14.59 -0.03
C SER A 92 3.40 16.02 -0.49
N GLU A 93 3.88 16.88 0.41
CA GLU A 93 4.21 18.28 0.08
C GLU A 93 5.26 18.37 -1.04
N ARG A 94 6.30 17.54 -0.98
CA ARG A 94 7.32 17.46 -2.05
C ARG A 94 6.76 16.96 -3.37
N LEU A 95 5.83 16.01 -3.33
CA LEU A 95 5.17 15.49 -4.53
C LEU A 95 4.29 16.57 -5.17
N ASP A 96 3.56 17.34 -4.36
CA ASP A 96 2.75 18.46 -4.82
C ASP A 96 3.63 19.55 -5.45
N GLU A 97 4.74 19.93 -4.81
CA GLU A 97 5.71 20.88 -5.39
C GLU A 97 6.27 20.42 -6.73
N GLU A 98 6.62 19.14 -6.86
CA GLU A 98 7.13 18.58 -8.11
C GLU A 98 6.04 18.51 -9.19
N SER A 99 4.79 18.22 -8.80
CA SER A 99 3.65 18.25 -9.71
C SER A 99 3.39 19.66 -10.25
N GLU A 100 3.50 20.66 -9.39
CA GLU A 100 3.31 22.07 -9.73
C GLU A 100 4.40 22.56 -10.69
N LYS A 101 5.66 22.19 -10.46
CA LYS A 101 6.77 22.49 -11.40
C LYS A 101 6.52 21.91 -12.79
N ARG A 102 6.05 20.66 -12.87
CA ARG A 102 5.74 20.02 -14.15
C ARG A 102 4.57 20.68 -14.83
N LEU A 103 3.54 21.08 -14.07
CA LEU A 103 2.40 21.81 -14.59
C LEU A 103 2.83 23.17 -15.15
N GLN A 104 3.71 23.89 -14.47
CA GLN A 104 4.27 25.16 -14.95
C GLN A 104 5.05 24.99 -16.26
N ILE A 105 5.86 23.93 -16.37
CA ILE A 105 6.57 23.62 -17.62
C ILE A 105 5.57 23.33 -18.74
N LEU A 106 4.55 22.51 -18.50
CA LEU A 106 3.50 22.21 -19.48
C LEU A 106 2.75 23.47 -19.91
N ASN A 107 2.44 24.36 -18.97
CA ASN A 107 1.84 25.66 -19.28
C ASN A 107 2.78 26.53 -20.11
N ALA A 108 4.08 26.57 -19.80
CA ALA A 108 5.07 27.30 -20.59
C ALA A 108 5.20 26.74 -22.03
N PHE A 109 5.07 25.43 -22.21
CA PHE A 109 5.01 24.81 -23.55
C PHE A 109 3.71 25.11 -24.29
N LYS A 110 2.58 25.22 -23.57
CA LYS A 110 1.31 25.65 -24.16
C LYS A 110 1.35 27.10 -24.62
N ASP A 111 1.98 27.97 -23.84
CA ASP A 111 2.04 29.41 -24.10
C ASP A 111 3.14 29.78 -25.12
N ARG A 112 4.21 28.97 -25.22
CA ARG A 112 5.10 29.03 -26.37
C ARG A 112 4.36 28.48 -27.59
N GLN A 113 4.06 29.35 -28.54
CA GLN A 113 3.80 28.91 -29.91
C GLN A 113 5.01 28.12 -30.40
N MET A 114 4.92 26.80 -30.36
CA MET A 114 5.87 25.92 -31.01
C MET A 114 5.85 26.26 -32.51
N PRO A 115 7.00 26.62 -33.11
CA PRO A 115 7.03 26.85 -34.55
C PRO A 115 6.49 25.60 -35.24
N LEU A 116 5.44 25.79 -36.05
CA LEU A 116 4.90 24.71 -36.88
C LEU A 116 6.05 24.16 -37.71
N ILE A 117 6.10 22.83 -37.82
CA ILE A 117 7.22 22.08 -38.44
C ILE A 117 7.52 22.62 -39.85
N ASP A 118 6.50 23.18 -40.53
CA ASP A 118 6.58 23.84 -41.83
C ASP A 118 7.51 25.08 -41.84
N SER A 119 7.56 25.85 -40.75
CA SER A 119 8.44 27.03 -40.62
C SER A 119 9.91 26.67 -40.42
N LEU A 120 10.21 25.49 -39.86
CA LEU A 120 11.58 25.00 -39.70
C LEU A 120 12.15 24.47 -41.03
N ALA A 121 11.32 23.80 -41.83
CA ALA A 121 11.70 23.32 -43.15
C ALA A 121 11.95 24.47 -44.15
N THR A 122 11.22 25.59 -43.99
CA THR A 122 11.39 26.76 -44.85
C THR A 122 12.67 27.54 -44.52
N ALA A 123 13.09 27.58 -43.25
CA ALA A 123 14.33 28.25 -42.84
C ALA A 123 15.61 27.52 -43.30
N HIS A 124 15.55 26.21 -43.53
CA HIS A 124 16.72 25.43 -44.01
C HIS A 124 16.98 25.57 -45.52
N ASN A 125 16.01 26.06 -46.30
CA ASN A 125 16.14 26.22 -47.76
C ASN A 125 16.62 27.62 -48.20
N ILE A 126 16.96 28.53 -47.28
CA ILE A 126 17.43 29.90 -47.59
C ILE A 126 18.93 30.06 -47.27
N GLY A 127 19.70 28.97 -47.38
CA GLY A 127 21.13 28.95 -47.04
C GLY A 127 22.07 28.35 -48.07
N GLU A 128 21.58 27.81 -49.18
CA GLU A 128 22.41 27.16 -50.20
C GLU A 128 22.32 27.87 -51.56
N GLU A 129 22.92 29.06 -51.69
CA GLU A 129 23.39 29.55 -52.99
C GLU A 129 24.85 30.02 -52.91
N GLU A 130 25.69 29.28 -53.64
CA GLU A 130 26.98 29.61 -54.24
C GLU A 130 28.01 30.49 -53.50
N VAL A 131 29.09 29.87 -53.00
CA VAL A 131 30.45 30.31 -53.37
C VAL A 131 31.33 29.09 -53.60
N GLY A 132 31.86 28.98 -54.81
CA GLY A 132 32.65 27.86 -55.26
C GLY A 132 34.09 27.81 -54.74
N SER A 133 34.66 26.63 -54.98
CA SER A 133 36.03 26.38 -55.42
C SER A 133 37.12 26.20 -54.35
N THR A 134 37.73 25.01 -54.46
CA THR A 134 39.15 24.67 -54.32
C THR A 134 39.59 24.03 -53.00
N MET A 135 39.63 22.70 -53.02
CA MET A 135 40.49 21.87 -52.15
C MET A 135 41.97 22.07 -52.51
N PRO A 136 42.87 21.96 -51.51
CA PRO A 136 44.02 21.10 -51.71
C PRO A 136 44.20 20.09 -50.57
N SER A 137 44.40 18.84 -50.95
CA SER A 137 44.85 17.74 -50.09
C SER A 137 46.27 17.97 -49.57
N PRO A 138 46.60 17.58 -48.33
CA PRO A 138 47.98 17.36 -47.94
C PRO A 138 48.34 15.87 -48.07
N THR A 139 49.18 15.61 -49.07
CA THR A 139 50.01 14.42 -49.26
C THR A 139 50.88 14.17 -48.03
N GLY A 140 50.94 12.92 -47.56
CA GLY A 140 51.82 12.51 -46.47
C GLY A 140 53.30 12.62 -46.82
N GLN A 141 54.14 12.86 -45.80
CA GLN A 141 55.54 12.44 -45.78
C GLN A 141 55.93 11.97 -44.38
N SER A 142 56.64 10.84 -44.42
CA SER A 142 57.45 10.07 -43.46
C SER A 142 57.82 10.65 -42.10
#